data_AF-A0A957IRJ0-F1
#
_entry.id   AF-A0A957IRJ0-F1
#
_cell.length_a   1.000
_cell.length_b   1.000
_cell.length_c   1.000
_cell.angle_alpha   90.00
_cell.angle_beta   90.00
_cell.angle_gamma   90.00
#
_symmetry.space_group_name_H-M   'P 1'
#
loop_
_entity.id
_entity.type
_entity.pdbx_description
1 polymer ?
#
loop_
_entity_poly.entity_id
_entity_poly.type
_entity_poly.pdbx_seq_one_letter_code
_entity_poly.pdbx_strand_id
1 'polypeptide(L)'
;MGGLIATHRHLVDSHLDKVETVHEEDSGHMFYLVPCPFCGLKYRHRVKPRHRNPEFLQEFKAEIALVAFDQLLYHVLQNHSADVGVNLADLEME
;
A
#
# COMPACT_ATOMS: atom_id res chain seq x y z
N MET A 1 6.32 21.92 3.75
CA MET A 1 5.97 20.90 2.74
C MET A 1 6.27 19.53 3.33
N GLY A 2 5.25 18.71 3.58
CA GLY A 2 5.39 17.37 4.15
C GLY A 2 4.09 16.56 4.13
N GLY A 3 3.10 16.97 3.33
CA GLY A 3 1.73 16.47 3.42
C GLY A 3 1.57 15.02 2.98
N LEU A 4 2.26 14.59 1.92
CA LEU A 4 2.17 13.22 1.40
C LEU A 4 2.91 12.22 2.29
N ILE A 5 4.14 12.52 2.71
CA ILE A 5 4.96 11.61 3.54
C ILE A 5 4.35 11.46 4.95
N ALA A 6 3.85 12.56 5.54
CA ALA A 6 3.19 12.51 6.83
C ALA A 6 1.87 11.72 6.76
N THR A 7 1.10 11.90 5.68
CA THR A 7 -0.11 11.11 5.41
C THR A 7 0.23 9.63 5.19
N HIS A 8 1.31 9.32 4.47
CA HIS A 8 1.79 7.95 4.28
C HIS A 8 2.11 7.26 5.60
N ARG A 9 2.86 7.95 6.46
CA ARG A 9 3.23 7.39 7.77
C ARG A 9 2.02 7.21 8.68
N HIS A 10 1.09 8.17 8.66
CA HIS A 10 -0.15 8.08 9.44
C HIS A 10 -1.07 6.96 8.92
N LEU A 11 -1.18 6.79 7.61
CA LEU A 11 -1.94 5.69 7.00
C LEU A 11 -1.37 4.32 7.36
N VAL A 12 -0.05 4.19 7.35
CA VAL A 12 0.62 2.94 7.76
C VAL A 12 0.42 2.67 9.25
N ASP A 13 0.56 3.69 10.10
CA ASP A 13 0.43 3.54 11.55
C ASP A 13 -1.02 3.26 11.99
N SER A 14 -2.00 3.96 11.41
CA SER A 14 -3.42 3.89 11.82
C SER A 14 -4.27 2.94 10.97
N HIS A 15 -3.86 2.58 9.76
CA HIS A 15 -4.63 1.72 8.84
C HIS A 15 -3.88 0.48 8.38
N LEU A 16 -2.84 0.06 9.11
CA LEU A 16 -2.15 -1.23 8.87
C LEU A 16 -3.11 -2.43 8.85
N ASP A 17 -4.30 -2.31 9.47
CA ASP A 17 -5.36 -3.33 9.46
C ASP A 17 -5.95 -3.56 8.06
N LYS A 18 -5.88 -2.57 7.18
CA LYS A 18 -6.45 -2.64 5.82
C LYS A 18 -5.58 -3.42 4.85
N VAL A 19 -4.31 -3.65 5.19
CA VAL A 19 -3.36 -4.42 4.39
C VAL A 19 -3.38 -5.86 4.87
N GLU A 20 -3.94 -6.73 4.04
CA GLU A 20 -4.01 -8.15 4.29
C GLU A 20 -2.76 -8.83 3.73
N THR A 21 -1.92 -9.38 4.60
CA THR A 21 -0.76 -10.17 4.18
C THR A 21 -1.12 -11.65 4.18
N VAL A 22 -1.06 -12.28 3.01
CA VAL A 22 -1.32 -13.71 2.84
C VAL A 22 0.01 -14.43 2.65
N HIS A 23 0.25 -15.43 3.50
CA HIS A 23 1.35 -16.36 3.34
C HIS A 23 0.80 -17.67 2.79
N GLU A 24 1.24 -18.05 1.60
CA GLU A 24 0.89 -19.30 0.96
C GLU A 24 1.95 -20.34 1.32
N GLU A 25 1.64 -21.21 2.30
CA GLU A 25 2.57 -22.24 2.80
C GLU A 25 2.92 -23.29 1.74
N ASP A 26 1.99 -23.55 0.81
CA ASP A 26 2.15 -24.54 -0.27
C ASP A 26 3.23 -24.14 -1.30
N SER A 27 3.19 -22.88 -1.76
CA SER A 27 4.19 -22.34 -2.70
C SER A 27 5.38 -21.64 -2.00
N GLY A 28 5.28 -21.38 -0.69
CA GLY A 28 6.17 -20.48 0.04
C GLY A 28 6.16 -19.05 -0.53
N HIS A 29 5.00 -18.60 -1.03
CA HIS A 29 4.84 -17.29 -1.63
C HIS A 29 4.09 -16.36 -0.69
N MET A 30 4.58 -15.13 -0.57
CA MET A 30 3.96 -14.11 0.24
C MET A 30 3.31 -13.08 -0.68
N PHE A 31 2.11 -12.65 -0.34
CA PHE A 31 1.39 -11.62 -1.06
C PHE A 31 0.80 -10.62 -0.08
N TYR A 32 0.68 -9.37 -0.48
CA TYR A 32 -0.19 -8.42 0.20
C TYR A 32 -1.37 -8.08 -0.69
N LEU A 33 -2.49 -7.79 -0.03
CA LEU A 33 -3.72 -7.31 -0.62
C LEU A 33 -4.12 -6.01 0.07
N VAL A 34 -4.40 -4.97 -0.73
CA VAL A 34 -5.00 -3.73 -0.23
C VAL A 34 -6.23 -3.40 -1.07
N PRO A 35 -7.43 -3.30 -0.47
CA PRO A 35 -8.63 -2.90 -1.17
C PRO A 35 -8.69 -1.39 -1.33
N CYS A 36 -9.04 -0.91 -2.53
CA CYS A 36 -9.40 0.48 -2.75
C CYS A 36 -10.80 0.76 -2.17
N PRO A 37 -10.97 1.76 -1.28
CA PRO A 37 -12.27 2.08 -0.70
C PRO A 37 -13.26 2.71 -1.68
N PHE A 38 -12.79 3.24 -2.82
CA PHE A 38 -13.63 3.94 -3.80
C PHE A 38 -14.20 3.00 -4.87
N CYS A 39 -13.38 2.11 -5.43
CA CYS A 39 -13.81 1.18 -6.49
C CYS A 39 -13.87 -0.29 -6.06
N GLY A 40 -13.39 -0.61 -4.85
CA GLY A 40 -13.32 -2.00 -4.36
C GLY A 40 -12.23 -2.85 -5.00
N LEU A 41 -11.39 -2.27 -5.88
CA LEU A 41 -10.29 -3.00 -6.54
C LEU A 41 -9.26 -3.44 -5.50
N LYS A 42 -8.98 -4.74 -5.46
CA LYS A 42 -7.98 -5.32 -4.55
C LYS A 42 -6.63 -5.40 -5.25
N TYR A 43 -5.68 -4.56 -4.84
CA TYR A 43 -4.31 -4.63 -5.30
C TYR A 43 -3.62 -5.81 -4.64
N ARG A 44 -3.37 -6.87 -5.42
CA ARG A 44 -2.59 -8.03 -5.01
C ARG A 44 -1.18 -7.92 -5.58
N HIS A 45 -0.17 -7.83 -4.72
CA HIS A 45 1.22 -7.89 -5.16
C HIS A 45 2.00 -8.96 -4.41
N ARG A 46 2.91 -9.60 -5.14
CA ARG A 46 3.80 -10.62 -4.56
C ARG A 46 4.94 -9.95 -3.81
N VAL A 47 5.14 -10.35 -2.56
CA VAL A 47 6.31 -10.00 -1.76
C VAL A 47 7.35 -11.10 -1.93
N LYS A 48 8.56 -10.71 -2.29
CA LYS A 48 9.71 -11.62 -2.29
C LYS A 48 10.49 -11.39 -1.00
N PRO A 49 10.37 -12.26 0.01
CA PRO A 49 11.15 -12.11 1.23
C PRO A 49 12.63 -12.22 0.89
N ARG A 50 13.43 -11.24 1.32
CA ARG A 50 14.88 -11.37 1.28
C ARG A 50 15.24 -12.41 2.35
N HIS A 51 15.70 -13.59 1.94
CA HIS A 51 16.11 -14.72 2.80
C HIS A 51 15.00 -15.65 3.35
N ARG A 52 13.77 -15.67 2.80
CA ARG A 52 12.74 -16.67 3.20
C ARG A 52 12.42 -16.66 4.72
N ASN A 53 12.65 -15.54 5.41
CA ASN A 53 12.31 -15.43 6.83
C ASN A 53 10.78 -15.38 6.99
N PRO A 54 10.16 -16.26 7.79
CA PRO A 54 8.72 -16.20 8.08
C PRO A 54 8.35 -14.97 8.91
N GLU A 55 9.29 -14.46 9.72
CA GLU A 55 9.14 -13.22 10.50
C GLU A 55 9.22 -11.96 9.63
N PHE A 56 9.66 -12.09 8.37
CA PHE A 56 9.76 -10.97 7.42
C PHE A 56 8.43 -10.26 7.23
N LEU A 57 7.31 -10.98 7.21
CA LEU A 57 5.99 -10.36 7.09
C LEU A 57 5.61 -9.51 8.29
N GLN A 58 6.11 -9.83 9.49
CA GLN A 58 5.88 -9.02 10.69
C GLN A 58 6.86 -7.86 10.78
N GLU A 59 8.16 -8.12 10.59
CA GLU A 59 9.20 -7.08 10.64
C GLU A 59 9.00 -6.02 9.55
N PHE A 60 8.69 -6.46 8.33
CA PHE A 60 8.50 -5.59 7.16
C PHE A 60 7.03 -5.26 6.92
N LYS A 61 6.12 -5.52 7.88
CA LYS A 61 4.70 -5.22 7.69
C LYS A 61 4.46 -3.74 7.37
N ALA A 62 5.20 -2.85 8.03
CA ALA A 62 5.15 -1.41 7.79
C ALA A 62 5.66 -1.02 6.40
N GLU A 63 6.74 -1.62 5.92
CA GLU A 63 7.28 -1.38 4.57
C GLU A 63 6.36 -1.94 3.48
N ILE A 64 5.81 -3.14 3.69
CA ILE A 64 4.83 -3.74 2.80
C ILE A 64 3.58 -2.85 2.72
N ALA A 65 3.10 -2.37 3.87
CA ALA A 65 1.98 -1.45 3.93
C ALA A 65 2.30 -0.12 3.25
N LEU A 66 3.51 0.44 3.41
CA LEU A 66 3.95 1.64 2.70
C LEU A 66 3.83 1.48 1.19
N VAL A 67 4.36 0.39 0.63
CA VAL A 67 4.27 0.13 -0.82
C VAL A 67 2.82 -0.12 -1.24
N ALA A 68 2.03 -0.81 -0.41
CA ALA A 68 0.62 -1.04 -0.69
C ALA A 68 -0.19 0.27 -0.72
N PHE A 69 0.03 1.14 0.26
CA PHE A 69 -0.60 2.47 0.32
C PHE A 69 -0.10 3.38 -0.80
N ASP A 70 1.17 3.31 -1.18
CA ASP A 70 1.71 4.04 -2.32
C ASP A 70 0.98 3.68 -3.61
N GLN A 71 0.83 2.37 -3.88
CA GLN A 71 0.07 1.88 -5.02
C GLN A 71 -1.42 2.28 -4.95
N LEU A 72 -2.02 2.23 -3.76
CA LEU A 72 -3.40 2.67 -3.56
C LEU A 72 -3.55 4.17 -3.83
N LEU A 73 -2.65 5.00 -3.31
CA LEU A 73 -2.64 6.44 -3.56
C LEU A 73 -2.46 6.72 -5.04
N TYR A 74 -1.53 6.05 -5.71
CA TYR A 74 -1.34 6.20 -7.14
C TYR A 74 -2.61 5.84 -7.92
N HIS A 75 -3.28 4.75 -7.55
CA HIS A 75 -4.56 4.37 -8.13
C HIS A 75 -5.65 5.42 -7.89
N VAL A 76 -5.76 5.92 -6.67
CA VAL A 76 -6.74 6.95 -6.28
C VAL A 76 -6.44 8.25 -7.02
N LEU A 77 -5.19 8.65 -7.17
CA LEU A 77 -4.83 9.84 -7.93
C LEU A 77 -5.21 9.67 -9.41
N GLN A 78 -4.89 8.52 -10.02
CA GLN A 78 -5.20 8.29 -11.43
C GLN A 78 -6.69 8.09 -11.73
N ASN A 79 -7.44 7.40 -10.86
CA ASN A 79 -8.82 6.98 -11.14
C ASN A 79 -9.87 7.71 -10.31
N HIS A 80 -9.49 8.32 -9.20
CA HIS A 80 -10.38 8.94 -8.21
C HIS A 80 -9.91 10.34 -7.76
N SER A 81 -9.03 11.01 -8.53
CA SER A 81 -8.53 12.36 -8.22
C SER A 81 -9.65 13.35 -7.94
N ALA A 82 -10.75 13.25 -8.70
CA ALA A 82 -11.95 14.07 -8.51
C ALA A 82 -12.68 13.81 -7.17
N ASP A 83 -12.60 12.60 -6.63
CA ASP A 83 -13.28 12.20 -5.38
C ASP A 83 -12.50 12.67 -4.14
N VAL A 84 -11.16 12.67 -4.25
CA VAL A 84 -10.28 13.15 -3.17
C VAL A 84 -9.91 14.63 -3.26
N GLY A 85 -10.42 15.34 -4.29
CA GLY A 85 -10.14 16.76 -4.49
C GLY A 85 -8.66 17.07 -4.77
N VAL A 86 -7.88 16.08 -5.20
CA VAL A 86 -6.46 16.25 -5.55
C VAL A 86 -6.34 16.45 -7.04
N ASN A 87 -5.73 17.55 -7.47
CA ASN A 87 -5.42 17.78 -8.87
C ASN A 87 -4.01 17.24 -9.14
N LEU A 88 -3.88 16.21 -9.97
CA LEU A 88 -2.59 15.60 -10.37
C LEU A 88 -1.58 16.65 -10.88
N ALA A 89 -2.07 17.73 -11.52
CA ALA A 89 -1.25 18.84 -11.99
C ALA A 89 -0.49 19.60 -10.88
N ASP A 90 -0.94 19.51 -9.62
CA ASP A 90 -0.26 20.12 -8.46
C ASP A 90 0.94 19.28 -7.98
N LEU A 91 1.00 18.00 -8.35
CA LEU A 91 2.04 17.04 -7.94
C LEU A 91 3.18 16.90 -8.95
N GLU A 92 2.99 17.33 -10.20
CA GLU A 92 4.01 17.24 -11.27
C GLU A 92 4.96 18.46 -11.31
N MET A 93 4.81 19.39 -10.36
CA MET A 93 5.64 20.59 -10.24
C MET A 93 6.70 20.47 -9.12
N GLU A 94 7.58 19.47 -9.19
CA GLU A 94 8.85 19.44 -8.46
C GLU A 94 10.02 19.07 -9.38
#